data_AF-A0A5M6BXV1-F1
#
_entry.id   AF-A0A5M6BXV1-F1
#
_cell.length_a   1.000
_cell.length_b   1.000
_cell.length_c   1.000
_cell.angle_alpha   90.00
_cell.angle_beta   90.00
_cell.angle_gamma   90.00
#
_symmetry.space_group_name_H-M   'P 1'
#
loop_
_entity.id
_entity.type
_entity.pdbx_description
1 polymer ?
#
loop_
_entity_poly.entity_id
_entity_poly.type
_entity_poly.pdbx_seq_one_letter_code
_entity_poly.pdbx_strand_id
1 'polypeptide(L)'
;MSLATIVSRSASRRLTQTARIGVASFSSSSSSSSSSPASSSTPKPKKVKTAKALSSCLPGTTLTGLSILKDKPDPVALPDDQYPTWLWTLLDDTSKAHKAVENEVHLSQEGQQGFDVVKEKRKLKNLNREKIKASNYLKSTT
;
A
#
# COMPACT_ATOMS: atom_id res chain seq x y z
N MET A 1 22.00 64.63 -2.45
CA MET A 1 20.73 64.12 -3.02
C MET A 1 20.79 62.60 -3.05
N SER A 2 19.99 61.90 -2.25
CA SER A 2 19.65 60.50 -2.50
C SER A 2 18.47 60.12 -1.60
N LEU A 3 17.30 59.93 -2.19
CA LEU A 3 16.06 59.54 -1.50
C LEU A 3 15.93 58.02 -1.64
N ALA A 4 15.94 57.30 -0.52
CA ALA A 4 15.68 55.86 -0.50
C ALA A 4 14.16 55.63 -0.50
N THR A 5 13.62 55.16 -1.63
CA THR A 5 12.20 54.84 -1.78
C THR A 5 11.94 53.42 -1.25
N ILE A 6 11.16 53.32 -0.17
CA ILE A 6 10.71 52.05 0.40
C ILE A 6 9.51 51.54 -0.42
N VAL A 7 9.69 50.45 -1.15
CA VAL A 7 8.58 49.76 -1.85
C VAL A 7 7.84 48.87 -0.86
N SER A 8 6.59 49.23 -0.57
CA SER A 8 5.69 48.44 0.27
C SER A 8 5.23 47.18 -0.46
N ARG A 9 5.57 45.99 0.06
CA ARG A 9 5.08 44.71 -0.46
C ARG A 9 3.65 44.48 0.02
N SER A 10 2.68 44.68 -0.87
CA SER A 10 1.29 44.29 -0.66
C SER A 10 1.17 42.77 -0.49
N ALA A 11 0.68 42.33 0.67
CA ALA A 11 0.33 40.93 0.91
C ALA A 11 -1.07 40.65 0.36
N SER A 12 -1.16 40.03 -0.82
CA SER A 12 -2.42 39.48 -1.32
C SER A 12 -2.88 38.32 -0.45
N ARG A 13 -3.97 38.54 0.30
CA ARG A 13 -4.69 37.49 1.04
C ARG A 13 -5.31 36.53 0.03
N ARG A 14 -4.90 35.25 0.04
CA ARG A 14 -5.62 34.19 -0.68
C ARG A 14 -6.79 33.73 0.19
N LEU A 15 -8.00 33.83 -0.33
CA LEU A 15 -9.19 33.26 0.27
C LEU A 15 -9.14 31.73 0.12
N THR A 16 -9.12 31.00 1.23
CA THR A 16 -9.24 29.54 1.23
C THR A 16 -10.71 29.16 1.02
N GLN A 17 -11.04 28.73 -0.19
CA GLN A 17 -12.35 28.19 -0.52
C GLN A 17 -12.41 26.74 0.01
N THR A 18 -13.18 26.50 1.08
CA THR A 18 -13.43 25.16 1.60
C THR A 18 -14.49 24.47 0.73
N ALA A 19 -14.06 23.47 -0.04
CA ALA A 19 -14.96 22.60 -0.78
C ALA A 19 -15.73 21.71 0.20
N ARG A 20 -17.06 21.68 0.07
CA ARG A 20 -17.97 20.86 0.88
C ARG A 20 -18.00 19.48 0.24
N ILE A 21 -17.43 18.49 0.92
CA ILE A 21 -17.45 17.10 0.44
C ILE A 21 -18.86 16.56 0.69
N GLY A 22 -19.63 16.37 -0.39
CA GLY A 22 -20.92 15.68 -0.34
C GLY A 22 -20.70 14.21 -0.07
N VAL A 23 -21.31 13.69 1.00
CA VAL A 23 -21.32 12.25 1.29
C VAL A 23 -22.29 11.56 0.33
N ALA A 24 -21.79 10.64 -0.49
CA ALA A 24 -22.64 9.76 -1.29
C ALA A 24 -23.22 8.68 -0.37
N SER A 25 -24.55 8.66 -0.25
CA SER A 25 -25.29 7.60 0.43
C SER A 25 -25.32 6.37 -0.47
N PHE A 26 -24.78 5.24 -0.02
CA PHE A 26 -24.88 3.97 -0.75
C PHE A 26 -26.21 3.31 -0.42
N SER A 27 -27.00 2.95 -1.44
CA SER A 27 -28.20 2.13 -1.26
C SER A 27 -27.79 0.72 -0.84
N SER A 28 -28.14 0.32 0.38
CA SER A 28 -28.11 -1.07 0.80
C SER A 28 -29.31 -1.81 0.18
N SER A 29 -29.07 -2.60 -0.87
CA SER A 29 -30.06 -3.57 -1.34
C SER A 29 -30.05 -4.79 -0.42
N SER A 30 -31.19 -5.04 0.24
CA SER A 30 -31.48 -6.28 0.95
C SER A 30 -31.69 -7.40 -0.08
N SER A 31 -30.80 -8.38 -0.09
CA SER A 31 -31.00 -9.62 -0.86
C SER A 31 -31.96 -10.53 -0.09
N SER A 32 -33.12 -10.79 -0.68
CA SER A 32 -34.07 -11.80 -0.22
C SER A 32 -33.52 -13.19 -0.52
N SER A 33 -33.41 -14.03 0.52
CA SER A 33 -33.06 -15.44 0.43
C SER A 33 -34.25 -16.25 -0.06
N SER A 34 -34.25 -16.62 -1.34
CA SER A 34 -35.14 -17.67 -1.86
C SER A 34 -34.49 -19.04 -1.66
N SER A 35 -35.07 -19.82 -0.76
CA SER A 35 -34.74 -21.23 -0.52
C SER A 35 -35.43 -22.11 -1.57
N SER A 36 -34.68 -23.03 -2.18
CA SER A 36 -35.23 -24.23 -2.84
C SER A 36 -34.15 -25.34 -2.97
N PRO A 37 -34.55 -26.63 -3.00
CA PRO A 37 -33.79 -27.71 -2.36
C PRO A 37 -33.04 -28.66 -3.32
N ALA A 38 -32.05 -29.35 -2.73
CA ALA A 38 -31.50 -30.69 -3.02
C ALA A 38 -31.44 -31.24 -4.46
N SER A 39 -30.22 -31.48 -4.98
CA SER A 39 -29.66 -32.84 -5.18
C SER A 39 -28.51 -32.84 -6.21
N SER A 40 -27.40 -33.47 -5.84
CA SER A 40 -26.44 -34.24 -6.67
C SER A 40 -25.00 -34.06 -6.17
N SER A 41 -24.63 -34.99 -5.30
CA SER A 41 -23.26 -35.23 -4.85
C SER A 41 -22.39 -35.74 -6.00
N THR A 42 -21.45 -34.93 -6.47
CA THR A 42 -20.28 -35.37 -7.23
C THR A 42 -19.01 -34.88 -6.53
N PRO A 43 -17.92 -35.66 -6.57
CA PRO A 43 -16.89 -35.64 -5.55
C PRO A 43 -15.96 -34.42 -5.71
N LYS A 44 -15.82 -33.66 -4.62
CA LYS A 44 -14.82 -32.60 -4.48
C LYS A 44 -13.41 -33.18 -4.73
N PRO A 45 -12.58 -32.59 -5.61
CA PRO A 45 -11.18 -32.97 -5.67
C PRO A 45 -10.52 -32.64 -4.33
N LYS A 46 -9.83 -33.64 -3.80
CA LYS A 46 -9.07 -33.59 -2.55
C LYS A 46 -8.12 -32.40 -2.61
N LYS A 47 -8.23 -31.49 -1.64
CA LYS A 47 -7.30 -30.39 -1.41
C LYS A 47 -5.96 -30.98 -1.00
N VAL A 48 -5.15 -31.34 -1.98
CA VAL A 48 -3.72 -31.60 -1.79
C VAL A 48 -3.15 -30.31 -1.24
N LYS A 49 -2.45 -30.39 -0.11
CA LYS A 49 -1.68 -29.29 0.47
C LYS A 49 -0.51 -29.02 -0.48
N THR A 50 -0.77 -28.39 -1.61
CA THR A 50 0.26 -27.88 -2.50
C THR A 50 0.95 -26.73 -1.77
N ALA A 51 2.27 -26.76 -1.78
CA ALA A 51 3.10 -25.61 -1.43
C ALA A 51 2.48 -24.36 -2.06
N LYS A 52 2.42 -23.25 -1.30
CA LYS A 52 1.86 -21.98 -1.78
C LYS A 52 2.39 -21.74 -3.19
N ALA A 53 1.50 -21.71 -4.17
CA ALA A 53 1.87 -21.31 -5.52
C ALA A 53 2.52 -19.92 -5.41
N LEU A 54 3.73 -19.77 -5.97
CA LEU A 54 4.50 -18.53 -5.90
C LEU A 54 3.75 -17.39 -6.59
N SER A 55 3.10 -17.69 -7.71
CA SER A 55 2.19 -16.80 -8.42
C SER A 55 0.73 -17.22 -8.30
N SER A 56 -0.16 -16.25 -8.40
CA SER A 56 -1.61 -16.46 -8.51
C SER A 56 -2.09 -16.61 -9.95
N CYS A 57 -1.28 -16.19 -10.92
CA CYS A 57 -1.62 -16.18 -12.34
C CYS A 57 -0.92 -17.33 -13.04
N LEU A 58 -1.66 -18.09 -13.84
CA LEU A 58 -1.09 -19.16 -14.66
C LEU A 58 -0.22 -18.57 -15.78
N PRO A 59 0.86 -19.25 -16.20
CA PRO A 59 1.63 -18.84 -17.37
C PRO A 59 0.72 -18.83 -18.60
N GLY A 60 0.87 -17.83 -19.47
CA GLY A 60 0.06 -17.63 -20.66
C GLY A 60 -1.24 -16.83 -20.45
N THR A 61 -1.52 -16.36 -19.22
CA THR A 61 -2.72 -15.54 -18.95
C THR A 61 -2.55 -14.13 -19.54
N THR A 62 -3.47 -13.68 -20.38
CA THR A 62 -3.51 -12.29 -20.88
C THR A 62 -3.93 -11.33 -19.77
N LEU A 63 -3.08 -10.35 -19.45
CA LEU A 63 -3.35 -9.36 -18.41
C LEU A 63 -4.10 -8.17 -19.00
N THR A 64 -5.43 -8.24 -18.96
CA THR A 64 -6.33 -7.27 -19.58
C THR A 64 -6.17 -5.87 -18.98
N GLY A 65 -6.12 -4.84 -19.84
CA GLY A 65 -6.15 -3.44 -19.41
C GLY A 65 -4.81 -2.88 -18.94
N LEU A 66 -3.70 -3.55 -19.27
CA LEU A 66 -2.35 -3.03 -19.03
C LEU A 66 -1.80 -2.27 -20.24
N SER A 67 -2.25 -2.59 -21.45
CA SER A 67 -1.82 -1.83 -22.63
C SER A 67 -2.50 -0.46 -22.69
N ILE A 68 -1.67 0.58 -22.74
CA ILE A 68 -2.11 1.97 -22.92
C ILE A 68 -2.06 2.35 -24.40
N LEU A 69 -1.24 1.66 -25.20
CA LEU A 69 -1.04 1.93 -26.61
C LEU A 69 -1.97 1.07 -27.45
N LYS A 70 -2.65 1.67 -28.42
CA LYS A 70 -3.59 0.99 -29.31
C LYS A 70 -2.93 -0.09 -30.17
N ASP A 71 -1.66 0.12 -30.52
CA ASP A 71 -0.91 -0.77 -31.41
C ASP A 71 -0.27 -1.95 -30.68
N LYS A 72 -0.24 -1.93 -29.34
CA LYS A 72 0.37 -2.99 -28.54
C LYS A 72 -0.72 -3.83 -27.88
N PRO A 73 -0.71 -5.16 -28.05
CA PRO A 73 -1.63 -6.03 -27.33
C PRO A 73 -1.30 -6.06 -25.84
N ASP A 74 -2.26 -6.49 -25.04
CA ASP A 74 -2.06 -6.69 -23.60
C ASP A 74 -0.93 -7.72 -23.36
N PRO A 75 -0.04 -7.47 -22.39
CA PRO A 75 1.05 -8.37 -22.09
C PRO A 75 0.52 -9.69 -21.53
N VAL A 76 1.15 -10.78 -21.96
CA VAL A 76 0.86 -12.13 -21.50
C VAL A 76 1.78 -12.47 -20.34
N ALA A 77 1.22 -13.09 -19.28
CA ALA A 77 1.99 -13.58 -18.15
C ALA A 77 2.97 -14.67 -18.60
N LEU A 78 4.25 -14.53 -18.25
CA LEU A 78 5.29 -15.51 -18.48
C LEU A 78 5.30 -16.54 -17.32
N PRO A 79 5.99 -17.68 -17.47
CA PRO A 79 6.40 -18.52 -16.36
C PRO A 79 7.14 -17.76 -15.24
N ASP A 80 6.94 -18.20 -13.99
CA ASP A 80 7.51 -17.57 -12.78
C ASP A 80 9.05 -17.44 -12.83
N ASP A 81 9.72 -18.40 -13.49
CA ASP A 81 11.19 -18.46 -13.60
C ASP A 81 11.79 -17.38 -14.51
N GLN A 82 10.98 -16.82 -15.42
CA GLN A 82 11.42 -15.78 -16.35
C GLN A 82 11.30 -14.38 -15.74
N TYR A 83 10.67 -14.28 -14.58
CA TYR A 83 10.65 -13.04 -13.81
C TYR A 83 11.86 -12.95 -12.90
N PRO A 84 12.43 -11.75 -12.71
CA PRO A 84 13.52 -11.54 -11.76
C PRO A 84 13.14 -11.95 -10.33
N THR A 85 14.11 -12.49 -9.59
CA THR A 85 13.93 -12.96 -8.20
C THR A 85 13.42 -11.90 -7.22
N TRP A 86 13.73 -10.62 -7.47
CA TRP A 86 13.29 -9.53 -6.60
C TRP A 86 11.77 -9.38 -6.53
N LEU A 87 11.03 -9.79 -7.58
CA LEU A 87 9.56 -9.68 -7.63
C LEU A 87 8.90 -10.40 -6.45
N TRP A 88 9.42 -11.57 -6.11
CA TRP A 88 8.87 -12.45 -5.08
C TRP A 88 9.17 -11.94 -3.67
N THR A 89 10.25 -11.17 -3.49
CA THR A 89 10.64 -10.60 -2.19
C THR A 89 9.85 -9.34 -1.81
N LEU A 90 9.11 -8.74 -2.75
CA LEU A 90 8.41 -7.47 -2.51
C LEU A 90 7.29 -7.56 -1.46
N LEU A 91 6.60 -8.71 -1.39
CA LEU A 91 5.46 -8.87 -0.49
C LEU A 91 5.91 -9.09 0.96
N ASP A 92 7.09 -9.68 1.16
CA ASP A 92 7.63 -9.99 2.49
C ASP A 92 7.75 -8.72 3.34
N ASP A 93 8.28 -7.65 2.76
CA ASP A 93 8.46 -6.32 3.36
C ASP A 93 7.15 -5.63 3.77
N THR A 94 6.06 -5.93 3.07
CA THR A 94 4.78 -5.23 3.25
C THR A 94 3.85 -5.93 4.23
N SER A 95 4.14 -7.19 4.55
CA SER A 95 3.30 -7.98 5.45
C SER A 95 3.21 -7.30 6.82
N LYS A 96 2.00 -7.22 7.38
CA LYS A 96 1.77 -6.63 8.72
C LYS A 96 2.61 -7.33 9.80
N ALA A 97 2.87 -8.63 9.60
CA ALA A 97 3.76 -9.43 10.43
C ALA A 97 5.21 -8.91 10.36
N HIS A 98 5.75 -8.66 9.16
CA HIS A 98 7.11 -8.13 9.02
C HIS A 98 7.24 -6.71 9.61
N LYS A 99 6.24 -5.85 9.41
CA LYS A 99 6.22 -4.52 10.03
C LYS A 99 6.14 -4.55 11.55
N ALA A 100 5.42 -5.52 12.14
CA ALA A 100 5.37 -5.67 13.60
C ALA A 100 6.72 -6.14 14.15
N VAL A 101 7.32 -7.16 13.53
CA VAL A 101 8.62 -7.72 13.92
C VAL A 101 9.77 -6.71 13.75
N GLU A 102 9.77 -5.91 12.67
CA GLU A 102 10.78 -4.86 12.45
C GLU A 102 10.65 -3.68 13.43
N ASN A 103 9.45 -3.41 13.94
CA ASN A 103 9.24 -2.38 14.96
C ASN A 103 9.59 -2.89 16.37
N GLU A 104 9.50 -4.20 16.62
CA GLU A 104 9.89 -4.87 17.88
C GLU A 104 11.36 -5.30 17.91
N VAL A 105 12.27 -4.55 17.30
CA VAL A 105 13.70 -4.80 17.48
C VAL A 105 14.13 -4.32 18.86
N HIS A 106 14.24 -5.27 19.79
CA HIS A 106 14.95 -5.11 21.05
C HIS A 106 16.31 -4.43 20.78
N LEU A 107 16.61 -3.34 21.50
CA LEU A 107 17.93 -2.70 21.49
C LEU A 107 18.97 -3.74 21.93
N SER A 108 19.49 -4.49 20.98
CA SER A 108 20.57 -5.44 21.21
C SER A 108 21.83 -4.62 21.42
N GLN A 109 22.55 -4.94 22.50
CA GLN A 109 23.76 -4.24 22.94
C GLN A 109 24.72 -3.98 21.78
N GLU A 110 25.27 -2.76 21.76
CA GLU A 110 26.23 -2.30 20.76
C GLU A 110 27.35 -3.35 20.60
N GLY A 111 27.48 -3.91 19.38
CA GLY A 111 28.74 -4.55 18.99
C GLY A 111 28.70 -5.84 18.18
N GLN A 112 27.56 -6.45 17.82
CA GLN A 112 27.61 -7.78 17.16
C GLN A 112 26.82 -8.01 15.88
N GLN A 113 26.04 -7.06 15.36
CA GLN A 113 25.30 -7.31 14.12
C GLN A 113 25.54 -6.20 13.10
N GLY A 114 25.91 -6.61 11.88
CA GLY A 114 26.27 -5.69 10.80
C GLY A 114 25.23 -4.59 10.62
N PHE A 115 25.71 -3.35 10.50
CA PHE A 115 24.87 -2.18 10.28
C PHE A 115 24.19 -2.26 8.91
N ASP A 116 22.98 -2.79 8.90
CA ASP A 116 22.15 -2.82 7.70
C ASP A 116 21.54 -1.43 7.49
N VAL A 117 22.20 -0.63 6.64
CA VAL A 117 21.86 0.77 6.34
C VAL A 117 20.37 0.94 5.99
N VAL A 118 19.79 -0.05 5.32
CA VAL A 118 18.39 0.00 4.87
C VAL A 118 17.44 -0.13 6.06
N LYS A 119 17.70 -1.04 6.99
CA LYS A 119 16.90 -1.25 8.20
C LYS A 119 16.95 -0.07 9.15
N GLU A 120 18.15 0.47 9.39
CA GLU A 120 18.33 1.66 10.25
C GLU A 120 17.64 2.90 9.67
N LYS A 121 17.76 3.12 8.35
CA LYS A 121 17.03 4.19 7.66
C LYS A 121 15.51 4.01 7.75
N ARG A 122 15.02 2.77 7.66
CA ARG A 122 13.58 2.44 7.81
C ARG A 122 13.11 2.74 9.25
N LYS A 123 13.88 2.34 10.27
CA LYS A 123 13.61 2.63 11.68
C LYS A 123 13.54 4.13 11.96
N LEU A 124 14.50 4.90 11.47
CA LEU A 124 14.50 6.36 11.65
C LEU A 124 13.27 7.02 11.03
N LYS A 125 12.80 6.56 9.86
CA LYS A 125 11.56 7.04 9.24
C LYS A 125 10.32 6.71 10.09
N ASN A 126 10.25 5.52 10.68
CA ASN A 126 9.13 5.12 11.54
C ASN A 126 9.06 5.97 12.81
N LEU A 127 10.19 6.14 13.51
CA LEU A 127 10.27 7.00 14.70
C LEU A 127 9.93 8.46 14.38
N ASN A 128 10.38 8.98 13.22
CA ASN A 128 10.02 10.33 12.80
C ASN A 128 8.51 10.45 12.55
N ARG A 129 7.90 9.45 11.89
CA ARG A 129 6.45 9.40 11.69
C ARG A 129 5.67 9.39 13.01
N GLU A 130 6.15 8.67 14.03
CA GLU A 130 5.54 8.64 15.36
C GLU A 130 5.66 9.99 16.09
N LYS A 131 6.84 10.61 16.04
CA LYS A 131 7.07 11.96 16.61
C LYS A 131 6.13 12.99 16.00
N ILE A 132 5.97 12.97 14.66
CA ILE A 132 5.04 13.86 13.96
C ILE A 132 3.60 13.57 14.38
N LYS A 133 3.19 12.31 14.47
CA LYS A 133 1.84 11.93 14.91
C LYS A 133 1.55 12.38 16.34
N ALA A 134 2.46 12.16 17.28
CA ALA A 134 2.31 12.59 18.67
C ALA A 134 2.22 14.12 18.77
N SER A 135 3.07 14.85 18.04
CA SER A 135 3.00 16.31 17.98
C SER A 135 1.69 16.80 17.39
N ASN A 136 1.23 16.23 16.28
CA ASN A 136 -0.04 16.59 15.66
C ASN A 136 -1.22 16.26 16.58
N TYR A 137 -1.18 15.14 17.29
CA TYR A 137 -2.19 14.77 18.28
C TYR A 137 -2.31 15.83 19.38
N LEU A 138 -1.19 16.18 20.03
CA LEU A 138 -1.18 17.21 21.08
C LEU A 138 -1.68 18.57 20.57
N LYS A 139 -1.32 18.94 19.33
CA LYS A 139 -1.80 20.18 18.67
C LYS A 139 -3.29 20.17 18.33
N SER A 140 -3.91 19.00 18.19
CA SER A 140 -5.33 18.87 17.84
C SER A 140 -6.25 18.74 19.05
N THR A 141 -5.70 18.36 20.21
CA THR A 141 -6.47 18.12 21.44
C THR A 141 -6.42 19.29 22.42
N THR A 142 -5.49 20.24 22.24
CA THR A 142 -5.41 21.50 23.02
C THR A 142 -6.04 22.64 22.24
#